data_AF-A0A481RCQ0-F1
#
_entry.id   AF-A0A481RCQ0-F1
#
_cell.length_a   1.000
_cell.length_b   1.000
_cell.length_c   1.000
_cell.angle_alpha   90.00
_cell.angle_beta   90.00
_cell.angle_gamma   90.00
#
_symmetry.space_group_name_H-M   'P 1'
#
loop_
_entity.id
_entity.type
_entity.pdbx_description
1 polymer ?
#
loop_
_entity_poly.entity_id
_entity_poly.type
_entity_poly.pdbx_seq_one_letter_code
_entity_poly.pdbx_strand_id
1 'polypeptide(L)'
;MDVATSPGDATLKYVLSAYEETVRSVPHYSIGDEESLAENLAAELGEDIVTSLATNRVLTPAVQQAIVDRSQQAIDVRAELIEVVTEEMDRLANYQTELTNIETRQDNLCAHFGSVQMRRREAAFDIWCALQDLETKLDRVAEQRQRDLHSPPVAEPPSEETSDEQIEFCEYLYSDSDTPQYPVLSVIGELGEAIRTDKEQIRPYLG
;
A
#
# COMPACT_ATOMS: atom_id res chain seq x y z
N MET A 1 -39.79 25.08 27.44
CA MET A 1 -40.54 23.81 27.44
C MET A 1 -39.50 22.75 27.13
N ASP A 2 -38.99 22.08 28.17
CA ASP A 2 -38.04 20.97 28.01
C ASP A 2 -38.80 19.73 27.56
N VAL A 3 -38.51 19.27 26.35
CA VAL A 3 -38.94 17.94 25.90
C VAL A 3 -38.06 16.95 26.65
N ALA A 4 -38.63 16.20 27.59
CA ALA A 4 -37.91 15.16 28.30
C ALA A 4 -37.38 14.12 27.30
N THR A 5 -36.06 14.12 27.08
CA THR A 5 -35.34 13.13 26.29
C THR A 5 -35.68 11.74 26.80
N SER A 6 -36.32 10.92 25.96
CA SER A 6 -36.60 9.51 26.29
C SER A 6 -35.26 8.78 26.54
N PRO A 7 -35.17 7.84 27.49
CA PRO A 7 -33.94 7.10 27.76
C PRO A 7 -33.29 6.49 26.51
N GLY A 8 -34.10 6.06 25.53
CA GLY A 8 -33.63 5.52 24.25
C GLY A 8 -32.94 6.56 23.35
N ASP A 9 -33.35 7.83 23.41
CA ASP A 9 -32.72 8.94 22.67
C ASP A 9 -31.38 9.34 23.32
N ALA A 10 -31.27 9.21 24.64
CA ALA A 10 -30.00 9.42 25.36
C ALA A 10 -28.97 8.32 25.04
N THR A 11 -29.38 7.05 24.98
CA THR A 11 -28.49 5.95 24.60
C THR A 11 -28.02 6.08 23.15
N LEU A 12 -28.90 6.47 22.22
CA LEU A 12 -28.51 6.70 20.82
C LEU A 12 -27.51 7.84 20.68
N LYS A 13 -27.76 8.98 21.35
CA LYS A 13 -26.78 10.09 21.39
C LYS A 13 -25.43 9.64 21.92
N TYR A 14 -25.41 8.83 22.97
CA TYR A 14 -24.16 8.31 23.51
C TYR A 14 -23.38 7.45 22.49
N VAL A 15 -24.06 6.57 21.75
CA VAL A 15 -23.42 5.74 20.71
C VAL A 15 -22.86 6.60 19.58
N LEU A 16 -23.62 7.60 19.11
CA LEU A 16 -23.16 8.51 18.05
C LEU A 16 -21.97 9.36 18.51
N SER A 17 -22.00 9.87 19.75
CA SER A 17 -20.86 10.60 20.31
C SER A 17 -19.63 9.70 20.48
N ALA A 18 -19.82 8.45 20.93
CA ALA A 18 -18.71 7.50 21.02
C ALA A 18 -18.10 7.20 19.64
N TYR A 19 -18.92 7.08 18.60
CA TYR A 19 -18.44 6.91 17.23
C TYR A 19 -17.65 8.14 16.73
N GLU A 20 -18.18 9.35 16.96
CA GLU A 20 -17.48 10.61 16.62
C GLU A 20 -16.13 10.74 17.34
N GLU A 21 -16.09 10.40 18.62
CA GLU A 21 -14.89 10.50 19.46
C GLU A 21 -13.86 9.39 19.18
N THR A 22 -14.22 8.33 18.45
CA THR A 22 -13.33 7.19 18.17
C THR A 22 -13.01 7.05 16.68
N VAL A 23 -14.01 6.78 15.85
CA VAL A 23 -13.84 6.50 14.42
C VAL A 23 -13.60 7.79 13.63
N ARG A 24 -14.28 8.89 13.98
CA ARG A 24 -14.09 10.18 13.29
C ARG A 24 -13.07 11.12 13.94
N SER A 25 -12.49 10.76 15.09
CA SER A 25 -11.49 11.60 15.76
C SER A 25 -10.08 11.43 15.22
N VAL A 26 -9.90 10.61 14.17
CA VAL A 26 -8.59 10.39 13.53
C VAL A 26 -8.26 11.53 12.53
N PRO A 27 -6.96 11.92 12.42
CA PRO A 27 -6.56 13.14 11.72
C PRO A 27 -7.00 13.26 10.26
N HIS A 28 -7.21 12.15 9.54
CA HIS A 28 -7.60 12.16 8.14
C HIS A 28 -9.04 12.69 7.90
N TYR A 29 -9.94 12.60 8.89
CA TYR A 29 -11.27 13.22 8.80
C TYR A 29 -11.28 14.72 9.12
N SER A 30 -10.14 15.31 9.51
CA SER A 30 -10.03 16.74 9.82
C SER A 30 -9.51 17.59 8.64
N ILE A 31 -9.17 16.96 7.51
CA ILE A 31 -8.49 17.60 6.37
C ILE A 31 -9.25 17.28 5.07
N GLY A 32 -10.19 18.14 4.68
CA GLY A 32 -10.77 18.21 3.32
C GLY A 32 -11.88 17.19 3.00
N ASP A 33 -12.98 17.67 2.39
CA ASP A 33 -14.21 16.97 2.00
C ASP A 33 -14.69 15.88 2.98
N GLU A 34 -15.22 16.35 4.12
CA GLU A 34 -15.80 15.48 5.15
C GLU A 34 -17.04 14.75 4.61
N GLU A 35 -16.89 13.44 4.38
CA GLU A 35 -17.99 12.50 4.29
C GLU A 35 -18.97 12.73 5.46
N SER A 36 -20.28 12.71 5.20
CA SER A 36 -21.27 12.95 6.24
C SER A 36 -21.27 11.82 7.27
N LEU A 37 -21.76 12.08 8.50
CA LEU A 37 -21.85 11.04 9.54
C LEU A 37 -22.66 9.82 9.07
N ALA A 38 -23.69 10.05 8.25
CA ALA A 38 -24.54 8.98 7.73
C ALA A 38 -23.82 8.13 6.67
N GLU A 39 -23.06 8.75 5.76
CA GLU A 39 -22.24 8.04 4.77
C GLU A 39 -21.14 7.23 5.46
N ASN A 40 -20.44 7.82 6.42
CA ASN A 40 -19.39 7.15 7.18
C ASN A 40 -19.94 5.96 8.00
N LEU A 41 -21.07 6.15 8.70
CA LEU A 41 -21.74 5.04 9.40
C LEU A 41 -22.22 3.94 8.44
N ALA A 42 -22.66 4.29 7.23
CA ALA A 42 -23.09 3.32 6.24
C ALA A 42 -21.91 2.51 5.70
N ALA A 43 -20.77 3.16 5.44
CA ALA A 43 -19.54 2.50 5.04
C ALA A 43 -19.03 1.53 6.12
N GLU A 44 -19.13 1.91 7.40
CA GLU A 44 -18.60 1.10 8.50
C GLU A 44 -19.55 0.00 9.00
N LEU A 45 -20.85 0.29 9.04
CA LEU A 45 -21.85 -0.53 9.72
C LEU A 45 -22.98 -0.97 8.79
N GLY A 46 -22.95 -0.61 7.51
CA GLY A 46 -23.98 -0.95 6.52
C GLY A 46 -25.15 0.04 6.47
N GLU A 47 -25.70 0.22 5.26
CA GLU A 47 -26.83 1.12 5.00
C GLU A 47 -28.10 0.78 5.80
N ASP A 48 -28.32 -0.50 6.11
CA ASP A 48 -29.48 -0.97 6.85
C ASP A 48 -29.48 -0.50 8.32
N ILE A 49 -28.30 -0.36 8.94
CA ILE A 49 -28.18 0.20 10.30
C ILE A 49 -28.46 1.68 10.27
N VAL A 50 -27.88 2.43 9.33
CA VAL A 50 -28.16 3.86 9.17
C VAL A 50 -29.64 4.10 8.94
N THR A 51 -30.27 3.32 8.07
CA THR A 51 -31.70 3.38 7.79
C THR A 51 -32.55 3.06 9.03
N SER A 52 -32.16 2.03 9.80
CA SER A 52 -32.86 1.64 11.03
C SER A 52 -32.75 2.71 12.12
N LEU A 53 -31.57 3.32 12.28
CA LEU A 53 -31.33 4.42 13.22
C LEU A 53 -32.11 5.68 12.83
N ALA A 54 -32.16 6.02 11.54
CA ALA A 54 -32.90 7.17 11.02
C ALA A 54 -34.42 7.00 11.20
N THR A 55 -34.94 5.78 11.01
CA THR A 55 -36.38 5.48 11.02
C THR A 55 -36.93 5.33 12.45
N ASN A 56 -36.24 4.58 13.31
CA ASN A 56 -36.77 4.22 14.64
C ASN A 56 -36.38 5.22 15.73
N ARG A 57 -35.28 5.99 15.54
CA ARG A 57 -34.70 6.94 16.51
C ARG A 57 -34.49 6.36 17.92
N VAL A 58 -34.47 5.03 18.05
CA VAL A 58 -34.30 4.29 19.31
C VAL A 58 -33.47 3.04 19.00
N LEU A 59 -32.46 2.78 19.83
CA LEU A 59 -31.67 1.55 19.77
C LEU A 59 -32.47 0.38 20.34
N THR A 60 -33.00 -0.46 19.47
CA THR A 60 -33.57 -1.75 19.88
C THR A 60 -32.45 -2.72 20.24
N PRO A 61 -32.69 -3.75 21.07
CA PRO A 61 -31.67 -4.77 21.38
C PRO A 61 -31.10 -5.46 20.14
N ALA A 62 -31.92 -5.65 19.10
CA ALA A 62 -31.48 -6.23 17.83
C ALA A 62 -30.49 -5.31 17.09
N VAL A 63 -30.77 -3.99 17.04
CA VAL A 63 -29.88 -3.00 16.43
C VAL A 63 -28.58 -2.86 17.24
N GLN A 64 -28.66 -2.92 18.58
CA GLN A 64 -27.47 -2.92 19.43
C GLN A 64 -26.55 -4.11 19.13
N GLN A 65 -27.12 -5.32 19.05
CA GLN A 65 -26.33 -6.52 18.74
C GLN A 65 -25.70 -6.41 17.34
N ALA A 66 -26.46 -5.96 16.34
CA ALA A 66 -25.95 -5.79 14.98
C ALA A 66 -24.80 -4.76 14.91
N ILE A 67 -24.87 -3.66 15.66
CA ILE A 67 -23.76 -2.70 15.76
C ILE A 67 -22.52 -3.35 16.37
N VAL A 68 -22.68 -4.13 17.45
CA VAL A 68 -21.55 -4.83 18.09
C VAL A 68 -20.90 -5.83 17.12
N ASP A 69 -21.71 -6.66 16.46
CA ASP A 69 -21.23 -7.69 15.55
C ASP A 69 -20.48 -7.06 14.35
N ARG A 70 -21.03 -6.01 13.75
CA ARG A 70 -20.38 -5.31 12.62
C ARG A 70 -19.16 -4.50 13.04
N SER A 71 -19.17 -3.92 14.23
CA SER A 71 -17.97 -3.26 14.76
C SER A 71 -16.84 -4.27 14.96
N GLN A 72 -17.15 -5.49 15.44
CA GLN A 72 -16.15 -6.54 15.58
C GLN A 72 -15.63 -7.00 14.21
N GLN A 73 -16.51 -7.19 13.24
CA GLN A 73 -16.13 -7.52 11.87
C GLN A 73 -15.22 -6.43 11.26
N ALA A 74 -15.57 -5.15 11.40
CA ALA A 74 -14.75 -4.03 10.93
C ALA A 74 -13.38 -3.98 11.62
N ILE A 75 -13.30 -4.33 12.91
CA ILE A 75 -12.03 -4.45 13.64
C ILE A 75 -11.18 -5.58 13.06
N ASP A 76 -11.77 -6.76 12.84
CA ASP A 76 -11.06 -7.94 12.34
C ASP A 76 -10.52 -7.69 10.92
N VAL A 77 -11.36 -7.11 10.05
CA VAL A 77 -11.00 -6.67 8.69
C VAL A 77 -9.83 -5.68 8.71
N ARG A 78 -9.89 -4.67 9.58
CA ARG A 78 -8.80 -3.67 9.69
C ARG A 78 -7.52 -4.27 10.25
N ALA A 79 -7.62 -5.20 11.19
CA ALA A 79 -6.46 -5.88 11.74
C ALA A 79 -5.73 -6.69 10.66
N GLU A 80 -6.47 -7.40 9.81
CA GLU A 80 -5.93 -8.10 8.64
C GLU A 80 -5.29 -7.12 7.65
N LEU A 81 -5.97 -6.02 7.32
CA LEU A 81 -5.40 -4.99 6.44
C LEU A 81 -4.09 -4.41 6.99
N ILE A 82 -4.01 -4.13 8.30
CA ILE A 82 -2.80 -3.63 8.95
C ILE A 82 -1.65 -4.64 8.82
N GLU A 83 -1.91 -5.93 9.02
CA GLU A 83 -0.91 -6.98 8.87
C GLU A 83 -0.35 -6.98 7.43
N VAL A 84 -1.24 -6.88 6.45
CA VAL A 84 -0.89 -6.93 5.02
C VAL A 84 -0.13 -5.68 4.58
N VAL A 85 -0.55 -4.50 5.03
CA VAL A 85 0.17 -3.25 4.78
C VAL A 85 1.55 -3.29 5.43
N THR A 86 1.65 -3.83 6.65
CA THR A 86 2.93 -3.97 7.35
C THR A 86 3.86 -4.92 6.58
N GLU A 87 3.35 -6.04 6.10
CA GLU A 87 4.13 -6.98 5.29
C GLU A 87 4.60 -6.34 3.97
N GLU A 88 3.75 -5.57 3.30
CA GLU A 88 4.15 -4.83 2.10
C GLU A 88 5.22 -3.78 2.42
N MET A 89 5.12 -3.05 3.53
CA MET A 89 6.17 -2.12 3.98
C MET A 89 7.51 -2.82 4.18
N ASP A 90 7.52 -3.99 4.83
CA ASP A 90 8.72 -4.80 5.04
C ASP A 90 9.31 -5.29 3.70
N ARG A 91 8.46 -5.72 2.76
CA ARG A 91 8.89 -6.09 1.40
C ARG A 91 9.51 -4.91 0.67
N LEU A 92 8.88 -3.72 0.70
CA LEU A 92 9.41 -2.52 0.09
C LEU A 92 10.78 -2.13 0.67
N ALA A 93 10.96 -2.24 1.99
CA ALA A 93 12.25 -1.98 2.64
C ALA A 93 13.34 -2.96 2.18
N ASN A 94 12.98 -4.24 1.99
CA ASN A 94 13.89 -5.25 1.45
C ASN A 94 14.26 -4.94 0.00
N TYR A 95 13.28 -4.63 -0.86
CA TYR A 95 13.53 -4.24 -2.25
C TYR A 95 14.40 -2.98 -2.35
N GLN A 96 14.12 -1.96 -1.53
CA GLN A 96 14.94 -0.76 -1.48
C GLN A 96 16.40 -1.10 -1.15
N THR A 97 16.62 -1.97 -0.15
CA THR A 97 17.96 -2.40 0.25
C THR A 97 18.66 -3.14 -0.89
N GLU A 98 17.99 -4.09 -1.54
CA GLU A 98 18.56 -4.86 -2.65
C GLU A 98 18.91 -3.98 -3.85
N LEU A 99 18.00 -3.10 -4.27
CA LEU A 99 18.19 -2.21 -5.41
C LEU A 99 19.30 -1.18 -5.15
N THR A 100 19.34 -0.59 -3.94
CA THR A 100 20.41 0.33 -3.53
C THR A 100 21.78 -0.36 -3.57
N ASN A 101 21.85 -1.63 -3.17
CA ASN A 101 23.10 -2.39 -3.24
C ASN A 101 23.56 -2.66 -4.68
N ILE A 102 22.62 -2.93 -5.59
CA ILE A 102 22.91 -3.12 -7.03
C ILE A 102 23.39 -1.80 -7.64
N GLU A 103 22.67 -0.70 -7.43
CA GLU A 103 23.02 0.64 -7.91
C GLU A 103 24.39 1.07 -7.38
N THR A 104 24.61 0.98 -6.07
CA THR A 104 25.91 1.30 -5.46
C THR A 104 27.03 0.47 -6.06
N ARG A 105 26.79 -0.82 -6.36
CA ARG A 105 27.80 -1.68 -6.97
C ARG A 105 28.07 -1.29 -8.42
N GLN A 106 27.04 -0.97 -9.20
CA GLN A 106 27.17 -0.45 -10.56
C GLN A 106 28.00 0.83 -10.58
N ASP A 107 27.66 1.82 -9.75
CA ASP A 107 28.37 3.10 -9.67
C ASP A 107 29.85 2.89 -9.35
N ASN A 108 30.16 2.02 -8.39
CA ASN A 108 31.54 1.70 -8.03
C ASN A 108 32.31 1.02 -9.17
N LEU A 109 31.66 0.15 -9.95
CA LEU A 109 32.27 -0.49 -11.12
C LEU A 109 32.59 0.55 -12.20
N CYS A 110 31.66 1.46 -12.50
CA CYS A 110 31.83 2.51 -13.50
C CYS A 110 32.89 3.54 -13.07
N ALA A 111 32.87 3.96 -11.81
CA ALA A 111 33.90 4.82 -11.22
C ALA A 111 35.28 4.15 -11.27
N HIS A 112 35.36 2.86 -10.95
CA HIS A 112 36.61 2.11 -11.06
C HIS A 112 37.11 2.10 -12.51
N PHE A 113 36.25 1.79 -13.49
CA PHE A 113 36.63 1.79 -14.90
C PHE A 113 37.19 3.16 -15.34
N GLY A 114 36.54 4.25 -14.93
CA GLY A 114 36.98 5.62 -15.22
C GLY A 114 38.39 5.92 -14.70
N SER A 115 38.82 5.28 -13.61
CA SER A 115 40.15 5.43 -13.03
C SER A 115 41.24 4.57 -13.70
N VAL A 116 40.87 3.54 -14.47
CA VAL A 116 41.82 2.59 -15.06
C VAL A 116 42.51 3.16 -16.30
N GLN A 117 43.84 3.28 -16.22
CA GLN A 117 44.70 3.75 -17.32
C GLN A 117 45.48 2.62 -18.01
N MET A 118 45.86 1.58 -17.25
CA MET A 118 46.63 0.43 -17.74
C MET A 118 45.75 -0.80 -17.84
N ARG A 119 46.03 -1.71 -18.79
CA ARG A 119 45.27 -2.97 -18.96
C ARG A 119 43.76 -2.75 -19.10
N ARG A 120 43.41 -1.68 -19.82
CA ARG A 120 42.03 -1.20 -19.94
C ARG A 120 41.10 -2.23 -20.59
N ARG A 121 41.63 -3.08 -21.47
CA ARG A 121 40.87 -4.18 -22.09
C ARG A 121 40.50 -5.25 -21.07
N GLU A 122 41.44 -5.70 -20.24
CA GLU A 122 41.16 -6.67 -19.20
C GLU A 122 40.20 -6.11 -18.15
N ALA A 123 40.41 -4.87 -17.71
CA ALA A 123 39.47 -4.20 -16.82
C ALA A 123 38.07 -4.05 -17.44
N ALA A 124 37.98 -3.71 -18.73
CA ALA A 124 36.70 -3.66 -19.44
C ALA A 124 36.00 -5.03 -19.45
N PHE A 125 36.75 -6.11 -19.66
CA PHE A 125 36.20 -7.46 -19.63
C PHE A 125 35.67 -7.84 -18.24
N ASP A 126 36.46 -7.59 -17.18
CA ASP A 126 36.07 -7.89 -15.81
C ASP A 126 34.82 -7.10 -15.39
N ILE A 127 34.76 -5.83 -15.76
CA ILE A 127 33.62 -4.96 -15.44
C ILE A 127 32.39 -5.33 -16.24
N TRP A 128 32.55 -5.66 -17.53
CA TRP A 128 31.44 -6.17 -18.34
C TRP A 128 30.83 -7.44 -17.73
N CYS A 129 31.67 -8.39 -17.29
CA CYS A 129 31.19 -9.59 -16.57
C CYS A 129 30.46 -9.21 -15.27
N ALA A 130 31.01 -8.27 -14.49
CA ALA A 130 30.36 -7.83 -13.26
C ALA A 130 29.01 -7.13 -13.50
N LEU A 131 28.87 -6.34 -14.57
CA LEU A 131 27.61 -5.72 -14.96
C LEU A 131 26.57 -6.77 -15.44
N GLN A 132 27.02 -7.82 -16.13
CA GLN A 132 26.15 -8.96 -16.48
C GLN A 132 25.63 -9.69 -15.23
N ASP A 133 26.48 -9.86 -14.22
CA ASP A 133 26.06 -10.45 -12.94
C ASP A 133 25.05 -9.57 -12.21
N LEU A 134 25.18 -8.23 -12.31
CA LEU A 134 24.21 -7.29 -11.74
C LEU A 134 22.87 -7.34 -12.48
N GLU A 135 22.88 -7.40 -13.81
CA GLU A 135 21.65 -7.58 -14.61
C GLU A 135 20.92 -8.87 -14.22
N THR A 136 21.66 -9.98 -14.10
CA THR A 136 21.09 -11.26 -13.65
C THR A 136 20.50 -11.19 -12.24
N LYS A 137 21.11 -10.40 -11.34
CA LYS A 137 20.55 -10.18 -10.01
C LYS A 137 19.28 -9.34 -10.09
N LEU A 138 19.30 -8.27 -10.87
CA LEU A 138 18.16 -7.39 -11.05
C LEU A 138 16.95 -8.13 -11.63
N ASP A 139 17.17 -9.03 -12.59
CA ASP A 139 16.12 -9.92 -13.14
C ASP A 139 15.49 -10.78 -12.04
N ARG A 140 16.29 -11.33 -11.12
CA ARG A 140 15.76 -12.12 -9.98
C ARG A 140 14.91 -11.26 -9.03
N VAL A 141 15.31 -10.01 -8.79
CA VAL A 141 14.53 -9.06 -7.99
C VAL A 141 13.19 -8.78 -8.68
N ALA A 142 13.21 -8.58 -10.01
CA ALA A 142 12.01 -8.39 -10.81
C ALA A 142 11.07 -9.60 -10.74
N GLU A 143 11.60 -10.81 -10.94
CA GLU A 143 10.84 -12.05 -10.84
C GLU A 143 10.25 -12.26 -9.44
N GLN A 144 11.00 -11.92 -8.39
CA GLN A 144 10.48 -11.99 -7.01
C GLN A 144 9.33 -11.00 -6.82
N ARG A 145 9.49 -9.74 -7.26
CA ARG A 145 8.43 -8.74 -7.12
C ARG A 145 7.19 -9.10 -7.93
N GLN A 146 7.35 -9.61 -9.14
CA GLN A 146 6.23 -10.09 -9.95
C GLN A 146 5.51 -11.25 -9.28
N ARG A 147 6.22 -12.19 -8.65
CA ARG A 147 5.61 -13.28 -7.88
C ARG A 147 4.82 -12.77 -6.67
N ASP A 148 5.38 -11.81 -5.93
CA ASP A 148 4.69 -11.20 -4.77
C ASP A 148 3.39 -10.48 -5.21
N LEU A 149 3.39 -9.87 -6.41
CA LEU A 149 2.22 -9.20 -6.98
C LEU A 149 1.18 -10.17 -7.57
N HIS A 150 1.62 -11.31 -8.12
CA HIS A 150 0.73 -12.32 -8.68
C HIS A 150 0.00 -13.16 -7.61
N SER A 151 0.56 -13.22 -6.40
CA SER A 151 -0.05 -13.88 -5.25
C SER A 151 -0.10 -12.88 -4.08
N PRO A 152 -0.97 -11.85 -4.15
CA PRO A 152 -1.06 -10.86 -3.10
C PRO A 152 -1.44 -11.53 -1.76
N PRO A 153 -0.99 -11.00 -0.62
CA PRO A 153 -1.24 -11.60 0.70
C PRO A 153 -2.73 -11.73 1.02
N VAL A 154 -3.53 -10.85 0.44
CA VAL A 154 -4.98 -10.85 0.51
C VAL A 154 -5.50 -11.24 -0.86
N ALA A 155 -6.33 -12.27 -0.93
CA ALA A 155 -6.97 -12.67 -2.18
C ALA A 155 -7.77 -11.49 -2.75
N GLU A 156 -8.47 -10.77 -1.90
CA GLU A 156 -9.38 -9.66 -2.20
C GLU A 156 -9.58 -8.84 -0.91
N PRO A 157 -9.43 -7.50 -0.87
CA PRO A 157 -9.81 -6.76 0.32
C PRO A 157 -11.29 -7.04 0.63
N PRO A 158 -11.68 -7.14 1.91
CA PRO A 158 -13.05 -7.38 2.31
C PRO A 158 -13.92 -6.16 1.97
N SER A 159 -14.36 -6.06 0.72
CA SER A 159 -15.47 -5.22 0.31
C SER A 159 -16.74 -6.07 0.39
N GLU A 160 -17.30 -6.20 1.59
CA GLU A 160 -18.70 -6.61 1.70
C GLU A 160 -19.56 -5.43 1.25
N GLU A 161 -20.03 -5.52 0.01
CA GLU A 161 -21.26 -4.90 -0.49
C GLU A 161 -21.34 -3.36 -0.38
N THR A 162 -20.53 -2.63 -1.14
CA THR A 162 -20.97 -1.41 -1.86
C THR A 162 -20.01 -1.10 -3.02
N SER A 163 -20.57 -1.05 -4.24
CA SER A 163 -19.92 -0.79 -5.55
C SER A 163 -19.18 -1.96 -6.23
N ASP A 164 -19.47 -2.14 -7.53
CA ASP A 164 -19.03 -3.19 -8.45
C ASP A 164 -17.51 -3.21 -8.76
N GLU A 165 -16.69 -2.45 -8.04
CA GLU A 165 -15.26 -2.28 -8.34
C GLU A 165 -14.42 -2.66 -7.11
N GLN A 166 -14.04 -3.93 -7.07
CA GLN A 166 -13.08 -4.46 -6.11
C GLN A 166 -11.71 -3.81 -6.38
N ILE A 167 -11.33 -2.84 -5.54
CA ILE A 167 -10.06 -2.10 -5.68
C ILE A 167 -8.90 -3.06 -5.41
N GLU A 168 -7.99 -3.23 -6.37
CA GLU A 168 -6.79 -4.05 -6.18
C GLU A 168 -5.90 -3.46 -5.09
N PHE A 169 -5.21 -4.28 -4.30
CA PHE A 169 -4.37 -3.81 -3.18
C PHE A 169 -3.35 -2.73 -3.57
N CYS A 170 -2.75 -2.84 -4.77
CA CYS A 170 -1.83 -1.82 -5.27
C CYS A 170 -2.54 -0.52 -5.66
N GLU A 171 -3.75 -0.61 -6.19
CA GLU A 171 -4.58 0.56 -6.46
C GLU A 171 -4.97 1.25 -5.14
N TYR A 172 -5.37 0.48 -4.11
CA TYR A 172 -5.64 1.01 -2.77
C TYR A 172 -4.45 1.79 -2.20
N LEU A 173 -3.22 1.27 -2.35
CA LEU A 173 -2.03 1.90 -1.77
C LEU A 173 -1.49 3.10 -2.56
N TYR A 174 -1.55 3.05 -3.89
CA TYR A 174 -0.78 3.97 -4.73
C TYR A 174 -1.63 4.92 -5.59
N SER A 175 -2.95 4.73 -5.66
CA SER A 175 -3.86 5.52 -6.53
C SER A 175 -3.84 7.02 -6.26
N ASP A 176 -3.69 7.44 -5.00
CA ASP A 176 -3.76 8.84 -4.58
C ASP A 176 -2.39 9.54 -4.55
N SER A 177 -1.39 8.99 -5.24
CA SER A 177 -0.03 9.54 -5.27
C SER A 177 0.47 9.75 -6.69
N ASP A 178 1.40 10.70 -6.89
CA ASP A 178 2.14 10.86 -8.15
C ASP A 178 3.08 9.67 -8.47
N THR A 179 2.99 8.58 -7.70
CA THR A 179 3.84 7.39 -7.79
C THR A 179 3.31 6.44 -8.89
N PRO A 180 4.18 5.75 -9.64
CA PRO A 180 3.73 4.67 -10.53
C PRO A 180 2.95 3.59 -9.76
N GLN A 181 1.96 2.97 -10.43
CA GLN A 181 1.16 1.88 -9.87
C GLN A 181 2.00 0.69 -9.36
N TYR A 182 3.18 0.47 -9.95
CA TYR A 182 4.14 -0.56 -9.55
C TYR A 182 5.53 0.05 -9.31
N PRO A 183 5.75 0.75 -8.17
CA PRO A 183 6.93 1.59 -7.97
C PRO A 183 8.24 0.79 -8.05
N VAL A 184 8.29 -0.37 -7.40
CA VAL A 184 9.49 -1.23 -7.41
C VAL A 184 9.86 -1.68 -8.82
N LEU A 185 8.86 -2.07 -9.64
CA LEU A 185 9.12 -2.48 -11.03
C LEU A 185 9.58 -1.32 -11.90
N SER A 186 9.10 -0.09 -11.64
CA SER A 186 9.58 1.11 -12.30
C SER A 186 11.08 1.34 -12.04
N VAL A 187 11.48 1.32 -10.77
CA VAL A 187 12.89 1.50 -10.36
C VAL A 187 13.78 0.39 -10.94
N ILE A 188 13.30 -0.85 -10.97
CA ILE A 188 14.00 -1.97 -11.60
C ILE A 188 14.24 -1.69 -13.10
N GLY A 189 13.22 -1.20 -13.81
CA GLY A 189 13.34 -0.84 -15.22
C GLY A 189 14.40 0.25 -15.46
N GLU A 190 14.35 1.32 -14.67
CA GLU A 190 15.31 2.42 -14.73
C GLU A 190 16.75 1.95 -14.48
N LEU A 191 16.96 1.14 -13.43
CA LEU A 191 18.27 0.59 -13.09
C LEU A 191 18.78 -0.37 -14.18
N GLY A 192 17.88 -1.17 -14.78
CA GLY A 192 18.22 -2.06 -15.89
C GLY A 192 18.69 -1.31 -17.14
N GLU A 193 18.03 -0.19 -17.47
CA GLU A 193 18.47 0.70 -18.56
C GLU A 193 19.83 1.33 -18.26
N ALA A 194 20.08 1.73 -17.01
CA ALA A 194 21.37 2.29 -16.59
C ALA A 194 22.50 1.25 -16.75
N ILE A 195 22.32 0.02 -16.26
CA ILE A 195 23.31 -1.06 -16.40
C ILE A 195 23.58 -1.37 -17.88
N ARG A 196 22.53 -1.40 -18.71
CA ARG A 196 22.67 -1.62 -20.15
C ARG A 196 23.49 -0.52 -20.81
N THR A 197 23.20 0.74 -20.46
CA THR A 197 23.94 1.91 -20.93
C THR A 197 25.42 1.80 -20.58
N ASP A 198 25.76 1.41 -19.35
CA ASP A 198 27.16 1.25 -18.93
C ASP A 198 27.87 0.12 -19.69
N LYS A 199 27.18 -0.99 -19.94
CA LYS A 199 27.70 -2.08 -20.77
C LYS A 199 27.99 -1.61 -22.19
N GLU A 200 27.15 -0.76 -22.77
CA GLU A 200 27.37 -0.17 -24.09
C GLU A 200 28.57 0.77 -24.10
N GLN A 201 28.79 1.54 -23.03
CA GLN A 201 29.97 2.41 -22.90
C GLN A 201 31.28 1.63 -22.79
N ILE A 202 31.26 0.45 -22.16
CA ILE A 202 32.45 -0.41 -21.99
C ILE A 202 32.73 -1.25 -23.25
N ARG A 203 31.71 -1.57 -24.03
CA ARG A 203 31.79 -2.44 -25.22
C ARG A 203 32.95 -2.11 -26.18
N PRO A 204 33.26 -0.83 -26.52
CA PRO A 204 34.36 -0.50 -27.43
C PRO A 204 35.75 -0.93 -26.94
N TYR A 205 35.92 -1.18 -25.64
CA TYR A 205 37.20 -1.56 -25.04
C TYR A 205 37.44 -3.07 -25.04
N LEU A 206 36.45 -3.88 -25.41
CA LEU A 206 36.54 -5.36 -25.40
C LEU A 206 37.27 -5.93 -26.63
N GLY A 207 37.27 -5.18 -27.74
CA GLY A 207 37.90 -5.55 -29.01
C GLY A 207 36.98 -5.38 -30.20
#